data_AF-A0A835XAX7-F1
#
_entry.id   AF-A0A835XAX7-F1
#
_cell.length_a   1.000
_cell.length_b   1.000
_cell.length_c   1.000
_cell.angle_alpha   90.00
_cell.angle_beta   90.00
_cell.angle_gamma   90.00
#
_symmetry.space_group_name_H-M   'P 1'
#
loop_
_entity.id
_entity.type
_entity.pdbx_description
1 polymer ?
#
loop_
_entity_poly.entity_id
_entity_poly.type
_entity_poly.pdbx_seq_one_letter_code
_entity_poly.pdbx_strand_id
1 'polypeptide(L)' 'MKIWFDILTPKQLLFFEPMIKRLEKKNKLLCTSRKYREANQLAKIRKLKLSIIGKHGGGENFVKLQSSADRI' A
#
# COMPACT_ATOMS: atom_id res chain seq x y z
N MET A 1 -17.40 -4.02 -9.67
CA MET A 1 -16.47 -2.96 -10.12
C MET A 1 -15.03 -3.39 -9.84
N LYS A 2 -14.03 -2.83 -10.55
CA LYS A 2 -12.61 -2.95 -10.18
C LYS A 2 -12.25 -1.73 -9.33
N ILE A 3 -11.71 -1.96 -8.13
CA ILE A 3 -11.37 -0.88 -7.19
C ILE A 3 -9.90 -1.03 -6.81
N TRP A 4 -9.17 0.08 -6.84
CA TRP A 4 -7.76 0.14 -6.49
C TRP A 4 -7.55 0.99 -5.24
N PHE A 5 -6.93 0.42 -4.22
CA PHE A 5 -6.44 1.12 -3.03
C PHE A 5 -4.92 1.23 -3.10
N ASP A 6 -4.38 2.46 -3.04
CA ASP A 6 -2.95 2.71 -2.85
C ASP A 6 -2.68 3.09 -1.39
N ILE A 7 -2.00 2.20 -0.66
CA ILE A 7 -1.82 2.27 0.79
C ILE A 7 -0.36 2.53 1.10
N LEU A 8 0.00 3.77 1.35
CA LEU A 8 1.38 4.23 1.49
C LEU A 8 1.86 4.31 2.94
N THR A 9 0.94 4.29 3.91
CA THR A 9 1.26 4.47 5.34
C THR A 9 0.47 3.52 6.25
N PRO A 10 0.94 3.27 7.48
CA PRO A 10 0.19 2.50 8.48
C PRO A 10 -1.19 3.10 8.80
N LYS A 11 -1.31 4.43 8.80
CA LYS A 11 -2.57 5.12 9.07
C LYS A 11 -3.60 4.86 7.96
N GLN A 12 -3.16 4.94 6.70
CA GLN A 12 -4.01 4.61 5.56
C GLN A 12 -4.45 3.15 5.58
N LEU A 13 -3.56 2.22 5.99
CA LEU A 13 -3.90 0.81 6.13
C LEU A 13 -5.07 0.62 7.11
N LEU A 14 -4.96 1.21 8.30
CA LEU A 14 -6.02 1.13 9.31
C LEU A 14 -7.31 1.82 8.86
N PHE A 15 -7.19 2.95 8.16
CA PHE A 15 -8.34 3.70 7.65
C PHE A 15 -9.09 2.92 6.56
N PHE A 16 -8.38 2.30 5.63
CA PHE A 16 -8.99 1.58 4.51
C PHE A 16 -9.40 0.14 4.84
N GLU A 17 -8.85 -0.48 5.89
CA GLU A 17 -9.15 -1.88 6.26
C GLU A 17 -10.67 -2.18 6.33
N PRO A 18 -11.52 -1.37 6.99
CA PRO A 18 -12.97 -1.63 7.02
C PRO A 18 -13.62 -1.55 5.63
N MET A 19 -13.14 -0.63 4.78
CA MET A 19 -13.65 -0.44 3.42
C MET A 19 -13.27 -1.63 2.54
N ILE A 20 -12.02 -2.09 2.61
CA ILE A 20 -11.50 -3.25 1.87
C ILE A 20 -12.33 -4.49 2.22
N LYS A 21 -12.50 -4.78 3.51
CA LYS A 21 -13.28 -5.94 4.01
C LYS A 21 -14.75 -5.92 3.57
N ARG A 22 -15.34 -4.74 3.43
CA ARG A 22 -16.72 -4.59 2.97
C ARG A 22 -16.83 -4.73 1.45
N LEU A 23 -15.91 -4.11 0.72
CA LEU A 23 -15.98 -4.00 -0.75
C LEU A 23 -15.50 -5.27 -1.45
N GLU A 24 -14.58 -6.04 -0.85
CA GLU A 24 -14.06 -7.29 -1.43
C GLU A 24 -15.15 -8.34 -1.66
N LYS A 25 -16.24 -8.30 -0.89
CA LYS A 25 -17.37 -9.23 -1.00
C LYS A 25 -18.11 -9.15 -2.34
N LYS A 26 -18.05 -8.00 -3.02
CA LYS A 26 -18.82 -7.73 -4.26
C LYS A 26 -17.97 -7.17 -5.39
N ASN A 27 -16.69 -6.88 -5.15
CA ASN A 27 -15.83 -6.18 -6.10
C ASN A 27 -14.45 -6.83 -6.17
N LYS A 28 -13.82 -6.73 -7.35
CA LYS A 28 -12.42 -7.12 -7.53
C LYS A 28 -11.53 -5.99 -7.01
N LEU A 29 -10.78 -6.26 -5.95
CA LEU A 29 -9.87 -5.29 -5.35
C LEU A 29 -8.43 -5.52 -5.79
N LEU A 30 -7.70 -4.42 -5.99
CA LEU A 30 -6.24 -4.38 -5.98
C LEU A 30 -5.82 -3.47 -4.84
N CYS A 31 -5.00 -3.96 -3.92
CA CYS A 31 -4.39 -3.14 -2.88
C CYS A 31 -2.88 -3.09 -3.14
N THR A 32 -2.35 -1.91 -3.41
CA THR A 32 -0.90 -1.71 -3.60
C THR A 32 -0.30 -0.98 -2.41
N SER A 33 1.00 -1.14 -2.23
CA SER A 33 1.78 -0.36 -1.29
C SER A 33 3.21 -0.23 -1.80
N ARG A 34 3.97 0.68 -1.20
CA ARG A 34 5.43 0.78 -1.39
C ARG A 34 6.11 -0.02 -0.28
N LYS A 35 7.32 -0.53 -0.53
CA LYS A 35 8.12 -1.12 0.55
C LYS A 35 8.39 -0.06 1.63
N TYR A 36 7.69 -0.17 2.74
CA TYR A 36 7.82 0.68 3.92
C TYR A 36 7.57 -0.18 5.17
N ARG A 37 8.60 -0.32 6.00
CA ARG A 37 8.68 -1.36 7.04
C ARG A 37 7.43 -1.44 7.91
N GLU A 38 6.97 -0.29 8.39
CA GLU A 38 5.83 -0.17 9.31
C GLU A 38 4.52 -0.58 8.63
N ALA A 39 4.30 -0.16 7.38
CA ALA A 39 3.08 -0.52 6.64
C ALA A 39 3.08 -2.01 6.27
N ASN A 40 4.21 -2.55 5.79
CA ASN A 40 4.36 -3.95 5.44
C ASN A 40 4.16 -4.87 6.66
N GLN A 41 4.77 -4.54 7.80
CA GLN A 41 4.62 -5.31 9.03
C GLN A 41 3.18 -5.26 9.56
N LEU A 42 2.56 -4.09 9.56
CA LEU A 42 1.18 -3.95 9.99
C LEU A 42 0.21 -4.73 9.08
N ALA A 43 0.44 -4.72 7.77
CA ALA A 43 -0.34 -5.52 6.83
C ALA A 43 -0.26 -7.02 7.13
N LYS A 44 0.95 -7.51 7.46
CA LYS A 44 1.16 -8.91 7.87
C LYS A 44 0.39 -9.24 9.15
N ILE A 45 0.45 -8.38 10.17
CA ILE A 45 -0.29 -8.54 11.43
C ILE A 45 -1.81 -8.56 11.19
N ARG A 46 -2.31 -7.66 10.35
CA ARG A 46 -3.74 -7.52 10.01
C ARG A 46 -4.22 -8.54 8.95
N LYS A 47 -3.32 -9.36 8.39
CA LYS A 47 -3.58 -10.31 7.30
C LYS A 47 -4.18 -9.66 6.05
N LEU A 48 -3.80 -8.41 5.75
CA LEU A 48 -4.20 -7.71 4.53
C LEU A 48 -3.22 -8.02 3.40
N LYS A 49 -3.74 -8.45 2.25
CA LYS A 49 -2.94 -8.73 1.05
C LYS A 49 -2.61 -7.43 0.33
N LEU A 50 -1.34 -7.03 0.34
CA LEU A 50 -0.83 -5.86 -0.38
C LEU A 50 0.17 -6.30 -1.46
N SER A 51 0.00 -5.77 -2.68
CA SER A 51 0.99 -5.88 -3.74
C SER A 51 2.04 -4.78 -3.55
N ILE A 52 3.28 -5.17 -3.24
CA ILE A 52 4.36 -4.21 -2.99
C ILE A 52 4.99 -3.81 -4.32
N ILE A 53 4.85 -2.54 -4.70
CA ILE A 53 5.35 -1.98 -5.95
C ILE A 53 6.26 -0.79 -5.63
N GLY A 54 7.55 -0.94 -5.93
CA GLY A 54 8.58 0.05 -5.59
C GLY A 54 8.89 0.14 -4.09
N LYS A 55 9.61 1.19 -3.70
CA LYS A 55 10.09 1.42 -2.33
C LYS A 55 9.88 2.86 -1.89
N HIS A 56 9.81 3.08 -0.58
CA HIS A 56 9.91 4.43 -0.03
C HIS A 56 11.35 4.96 -0.18
N GLY A 57 11.49 6.21 -0.64
CA GLY A 57 12.79 6.83 -0.89
C GLY A 57 13.41 7.55 0.32
N GLY A 58 12.90 7.31 1.53
CA GLY A 58 13.42 7.93 2.76
C GLY A 58 13.16 9.43 2.84
N GLY A 59 13.99 10.14 3.60
CA GLY A 59 13.86 11.59 3.84
C GLY A 59 14.33 12.47 2.67
N GLU A 60 15.34 12.02 1.93
CA GLU A 60 16.03 12.80 0.91
C GLU A 60 15.25 12.90 -0.41
N ASN A 61 15.18 14.10 -0.98
CA ASN A 61 14.39 14.36 -2.20
C ASN A 61 14.93 13.61 -3.42
N PHE A 62 16.25 13.54 -3.58
CA PHE A 62 16.86 12.81 -4.69
C PHE A 62 16.53 11.31 -4.63
N VAL A 63 16.62 10.71 -3.44
CA VAL A 63 16.30 9.28 -3.25
C VAL A 63 14.80 9.00 -3.45
N LYS A 64 13.91 9.93 -3.07
CA LYS A 64 12.48 9.87 -3.40
C LYS A 64 12.21 9.93 -4.90
N LEU A 65 12.91 10.82 -5.62
CA LEU A 65 12.81 10.92 -7.08
C LEU A 65 13.28 9.63 -7.74
N GLN A 66 14.48 9.16 -7.40
CA GLN A 66 15.04 7.91 -7.92
C GLN A 66 14.13 6.72 -7.65
N SER A 67 13.65 6.56 -6.41
CA SER A 67 12.75 5.47 -6.05
C SER A 67 11.39 5.53 -6.76
N SER A 68 10.99 6.72 -7.21
CA SER A 68 9.77 6.90 -8.00
C SER A 68 10.01 6.57 -9.48
N ALA A 69 11.20 6.87 -10.00
CA ALA A 69 11.62 6.52 -11.35
C ALA A 69 11.86 5.01 -11.52
N ASP A 70 12.50 4.35 -10.56
CA ASP A 70 12.77 2.88 -10.54
C ASP A 70 11.50 2.01 -10.62
N ARG A 71 10.33 2.61 -10.44
CA ARG A 71 9.03 1.94 -10.42
C ARG A 71 8.38 1.84 -11.81
N ILE A 72 8.80 2.66 -12.76
CA ILE A 72 8.24 2.77 -14.13
C ILE A 72 9.06 1.89 -15.06
#